data_AF-A0A3N5SJI2-F1
#
_entry.id   AF-A0A3N5SJI2-F1
#
_cell.length_a   1.000
_cell.length_b   1.000
_cell.length_c   1.000
_cell.angle_alpha   90.00
_cell.angle_beta   90.00
_cell.angle_gamma   90.00
#
_symmetry.space_group_name_H-M   'P 1'
#
loop_
_entity.id
_entity.type
_entity.pdbx_description
1 polymer ?
#
loop_
_entity_poly.entity_id
_entity_poly.type
_entity_poly.pdbx_seq_one_letter_code
_entity_poly.pdbx_strand_id
1 'polypeptide(L)'
;MWLPIVIVLLLGSIALFIYAIAAGAEAQGHPFWIQFVAGALGIIASIILMPGFFTLQPNEARVLVLFGKYKGTVRQSGFHWGNPFYSNGG
;
A
#
# COMPACT_ATOMS: atom_id res chain seq x y z
N MET A 1 7.32 -11.27 5.09
CA MET A 1 7.43 -9.83 5.39
C MET A 1 7.05 -9.05 4.12
N TRP A 2 5.85 -8.48 4.06
CA TRP A 2 5.33 -7.79 2.86
C TRP A 2 5.77 -6.32 2.75
N LEU A 3 6.36 -5.78 3.81
CA LEU A 3 6.80 -4.38 3.90
C LEU A 3 7.82 -3.99 2.82
N PRO A 4 8.90 -4.76 2.55
CA PRO A 4 9.85 -4.38 1.51
C PRO A 4 9.22 -4.29 0.13
N ILE A 5 8.23 -5.15 -0.15
CA ILE A 5 7.50 -5.16 -1.43
C ILE A 5 6.70 -3.87 -1.60
N VAL A 6 5.97 -3.44 -0.57
CA VAL A 6 5.20 -2.19 -0.62
C VAL A 6 6.10 -0.97 -0.74
N ILE A 7 7.27 -0.98 -0.11
CA ILE A 7 8.27 0.10 -0.25
C ILE A 7 8.81 0.14 -1.68
N VAL A 8 9.23 -0.99 -2.23
CA VAL A 8 9.74 -1.08 -3.61
C VAL A 8 8.65 -0.65 -4.61
N LEU A 9 7.40 -1.08 -4.39
CA LEU A 9 6.27 -0.67 -5.22
C LEU A 9 6.04 0.83 -5.16
N LEU A 10 6.08 1.44 -3.98
CA LEU A 10 5.91 2.88 -3.81
C LEU A 10 7.02 3.65 -4.54
N LEU A 11 8.28 3.30 -4.29
CA LEU A 11 9.44 3.95 -4.92
C LEU A 11 9.43 3.78 -6.44
N GLY A 12 9.13 2.57 -6.93
CA GLY A 12 8.99 2.29 -8.36
C GLY A 12 7.87 3.09 -9.01
N SER A 13 6.73 3.22 -8.33
CA SER A 13 5.58 4.00 -8.82
C SER A 13 5.90 5.50 -8.88
N ILE A 14 6.60 6.04 -7.88
CA ILE A 14 7.09 7.43 -7.87
C ILE A 14 8.08 7.65 -9.03
N ALA A 15 9.07 6.77 -9.17
CA ALA A 15 10.05 6.88 -10.25
C ALA A 15 9.39 6.81 -11.63
N LEU A 16 8.44 5.90 -11.83
CA LEU A 16 7.68 5.77 -13.08
C LEU A 16 6.83 7.01 -13.37
N PHE A 17 6.19 7.58 -12.34
CA PHE A 17 5.39 8.79 -12.47
C PHE A 17 6.24 10.00 -12.88
N ILE A 18 7.38 10.19 -12.22
CA ILE A 18 8.34 11.27 -12.56
C ILE A 18 8.88 11.06 -13.98
N TYR A 19 9.28 9.83 -14.32
CA TYR A 19 9.76 9.50 -15.66
C TYR A 19 8.71 9.82 -16.73
N ALA A 20 7.44 9.47 -16.50
CA ALA A 20 6.36 9.74 -17.45
C ALA A 20 6.17 11.25 -17.70
N ILE A 21 6.33 12.09 -16.66
CA ILE A 21 6.26 13.55 -16.79
C ILE A 21 7.47 14.09 -17.56
N ALA A 22 8.68 13.67 -17.19
CA ALA A 22 9.91 14.15 -17.81
C ALA A 22 9.99 13.74 -19.29
N ALA A 23 9.75 12.46 -19.59
CA ALA A 23 9.75 11.94 -20.95
C ALA A 23 8.59 12.50 -21.78
N GLY A 24 7.42 12.72 -21.17
CA GLY A 24 6.28 13.35 -21.82
C GLY A 24 6.52 14.81 -22.22
N ALA A 25 7.33 15.56 -21.46
CA ALA A 25 7.67 16.94 -21.76
C ALA A 25 8.60 17.09 -22.98
N GLU A 26 9.46 16.09 -23.22
CA GLU A 26 10.41 16.08 -24.34
C GLU A 26 9.85 15.40 -25.60
N ALA A 27 8.71 14.70 -25.49
CA ALA A 27 8.17 13.88 -26.55
C ALA A 27 7.38 14.68 -27.60
N GLN A 28 7.92 14.76 -28.81
CA GLN A 28 7.19 15.22 -30.00
C GLN A 28 6.30 14.08 -30.53
N GLY A 29 5.15 13.86 -29.89
CA GLY A 29 4.07 13.02 -30.43
C GLY A 29 3.93 11.60 -29.87
N HIS A 30 4.79 11.18 -28.94
CA HIS A 30 4.60 9.93 -28.19
C HIS A 30 3.91 10.20 -26.84
N PRO A 31 2.65 9.78 -26.64
CA PRO A 31 1.96 10.10 -25.40
C PRO A 31 2.31 9.08 -24.30
N PHE A 32 2.94 9.55 -23.22
CA PHE A 32 3.34 8.75 -22.02
C PHE A 32 2.19 8.57 -21.00
N TRP A 33 0.95 8.60 -21.50
CA TRP A 33 -0.25 8.59 -20.64
C TRP A 33 -0.39 7.28 -19.84
N ILE A 34 0.04 6.15 -20.40
CA ILE A 34 -0.04 4.85 -19.73
C ILE A 34 0.87 4.85 -18.51
N GLN A 35 2.12 5.28 -18.68
CA GLN A 35 3.12 5.32 -17.61
C GLN A 35 2.71 6.31 -16.52
N PHE A 36 2.15 7.46 -16.92
CA PHE A 36 1.62 8.46 -16.00
C PHE A 36 0.48 7.89 -15.15
N VAL A 37 -0.53 7.28 -15.78
CA VAL A 37 -1.69 6.70 -15.08
C VAL A 37 -1.25 5.52 -14.21
N ALA A 38 -0.38 4.64 -14.73
CA ALA A 38 0.13 3.51 -13.97
C ALA A 38 0.93 3.95 -12.73
N GLY A 39 1.79 4.96 -12.87
CA GLY A 39 2.54 5.55 -11.75
C GLY A 39 1.61 6.17 -10.70
N ALA A 40 0.61 6.95 -11.13
CA ALA A 40 -0.37 7.56 -10.24
C ALA A 40 -1.17 6.51 -9.47
N LEU A 41 -1.70 5.49 -10.15
CA LEU A 41 -2.45 4.41 -9.52
C LEU A 41 -1.58 3.57 -8.58
N GLY A 42 -0.32 3.32 -8.95
CA GLY A 42 0.65 2.61 -8.09
C GLY A 42 0.95 3.35 -6.79
N ILE A 43 1.07 4.69 -6.84
CA ILE A 43 1.23 5.53 -5.64
C ILE A 43 -0.01 5.41 -4.74
N ILE A 44 -1.20 5.59 -5.31
CA ILE A 44 -2.46 5.49 -4.56
C ILE A 44 -2.61 4.12 -3.90
N ALA A 45 -2.37 3.04 -4.66
CA ALA A 45 -2.43 1.67 -4.13
C ALA A 45 -1.44 1.46 -2.98
N SER A 46 -0.21 1.96 -3.12
CA SER A 46 0.81 1.85 -2.07
C SER A 46 0.42 2.58 -0.79
N ILE A 47 -0.16 3.78 -0.91
CA ILE A 47 -0.68 4.55 0.22
C ILE A 47 -1.81 3.80 0.93
N ILE A 48 -2.71 3.16 0.19
CA ILE A 48 -3.81 2.36 0.77
C ILE A 48 -3.27 1.10 1.48
N LEU A 49 -2.18 0.49 1.00
CA LEU A 49 -1.61 -0.71 1.59
C LEU A 49 -0.82 -0.44 2.89
N MET A 50 -0.28 0.77 3.07
CA MET A 50 0.57 1.15 4.22
C MET A 50 -0.13 1.01 5.60
N PRO A 51 -1.38 1.49 5.81
CA PRO A 51 -2.08 1.34 7.09
C PRO A 51 -2.36 -0.11 7.49
N GLY A 52 -2.29 -1.05 6.55
CA GLY A 52 -2.49 -2.47 6.82
C GLY A 52 -1.38 -3.11 7.65
N PHE A 53 -0.21 -2.47 7.75
CA PHE A 53 0.91 -2.99 8.53
C PHE A 53 0.78 -2.65 10.02
N PHE A 54 0.98 -3.65 10.87
CA PHE A 54 1.01 -3.47 12.32
C PHE A 54 1.92 -4.49 13.02
N THR A 55 2.40 -4.10 14.19
CA THR A 55 3.22 -4.96 15.06
C THR A 55 2.38 -5.40 16.26
N LEU A 56 2.51 -6.67 16.64
CA LEU A 56 1.94 -7.25 17.86
C LEU A 56 3.04 -7.65 18.82
N GLN A 57 2.92 -7.24 20.09
CA GLN A 57 3.84 -7.68 21.13
C GLN A 57 3.54 -9.11 21.60
N PRO A 58 4.51 -9.83 22.21
CA PRO A 58 4.24 -11.08 22.91
C PRO A 58 3.16 -10.85 23.98
N ASN A 59 2.09 -11.65 23.93
CA ASN A 59 0.87 -11.56 24.77
C ASN A 59 -0.15 -10.48 24.38
N GLU A 60 0.02 -9.78 23.26
CA GLU A 60 -0.99 -8.86 22.72
C GLU A 60 -1.86 -9.57 21.67
N ALA A 61 -3.17 -9.31 21.70
CA ALA A 61 -4.11 -9.83 20.72
C ALA A 61 -4.86 -8.67 20.09
N ARG A 62 -4.91 -8.61 18.75
CA ARG A 62 -5.70 -7.61 18.03
C ARG A 62 -6.93 -8.26 17.41
N VAL A 63 -8.10 -7.73 17.77
CA VAL A 63 -9.38 -8.08 17.14
C VAL A 63 -9.49 -7.35 15.81
N LEU A 64 -9.78 -8.10 14.75
CA LEU A 64 -9.97 -7.57 13.41
C LEU A 64 -11.46 -7.47 13.10
N VAL A 65 -11.97 -6.25 13.00
CA VAL A 65 -13.35 -5.96 12.59
C VAL A 65 -13.32 -5.29 11.22
N LEU A 66 -14.07 -5.83 10.26
CA LEU A 66 -14.20 -5.27 8.91
C LEU A 66 -15.62 -4.78 8.70
N PHE A 67 -15.81 -3.46 8.56
CA PHE A 67 -17.13 -2.84 8.37
C PHE A 67 -18.18 -3.34 9.41
N GLY A 68 -17.79 -3.41 10.68
CA GLY A 68 -18.64 -3.88 11.77
C GLY A 68 -18.79 -5.41 11.88
N LYS A 69 -18.21 -6.20 10.97
CA LYS A 69 -18.21 -7.67 11.05
C LYS A 69 -16.90 -8.18 11.64
N TYR A 70 -16.98 -8.95 12.73
CA TYR A 70 -15.84 -9.66 13.29
C TYR A 70 -15.26 -10.62 12.25
N LYS A 71 -13.97 -10.47 11.95
CA LYS A 71 -13.24 -11.33 10.99
C LYS A 71 -12.29 -12.30 11.68
N GLY A 72 -11.85 -11.99 12.90
CA GLY A 72 -10.93 -12.85 13.64
C GLY A 72 -10.11 -12.08 14.66
N THR A 73 -9.20 -12.81 15.33
CA THR A 73 -8.23 -12.23 16.27
C THR A 73 -6.84 -12.76 15.93
N VAL A 74 -5.86 -11.87 15.82
CA VAL A 74 -4.45 -12.25 15.63
C VAL A 74 -3.76 -12.22 16.99
N ARG A 75 -3.15 -13.35 17.36
CA ARG A 75 -2.42 -13.55 18.63
C ARG A 75 -0.92 -13.83 18.42
N GLN A 76 -0.48 -13.99 17.17
CA GLN A 76 0.93 -14.16 16.89
C GLN A 76 1.66 -12.84 17.13
N SER A 77 2.76 -12.92 17.88
CA SER A 77 3.68 -11.82 18.05
C SER A 77 4.50 -11.62 16.77
N GLY A 78 4.73 -10.37 16.40
CA GLY A 78 5.56 -10.03 15.24
C GLY A 78 4.95 -8.93 14.38
N PHE A 79 5.53 -8.77 13.20
CA PHE A 79 5.11 -7.79 12.21
C PHE A 79 4.15 -8.45 11.22
N HIS A 80 2.92 -7.93 11.18
CA HIS A 80 1.83 -8.47 10.39
C HIS A 80 1.31 -7.45 9.40
N TRP A 81 0.69 -7.96 8.35
CA TRP A 81 -0.11 -7.15 7.43
C TRP A 81 -1.53 -7.68 7.45
N GLY A 82 -2.49 -6.78 7.64
CA GLY A 82 -3.92 -7.03 7.56
C GLY A 82 -4.58 -6.09 6.58
N ASN A 83 -5.89 -6.27 6.38
CA ASN A 83 -6.67 -5.37 5.56
C ASN A 83 -6.63 -3.95 6.17
N PRO A 84 -6.23 -2.92 5.40
CA PRO A 84 -6.15 -1.54 5.88
C PRO A 84 -7.51 -0.96 6.34
N PHE A 85 -8.62 -1.60 5.99
CA PHE A 85 -9.96 -1.24 6.43
C PHE A 85 -10.40 -1.92 7.74
N TYR A 86 -9.53 -2.67 8.40
CA TYR A 86 -9.85 -3.19 9.72
C TYR A 86 -9.92 -2.06 10.74
N SER A 87 -11.05 -1.94 11.44
CA SER A 87 -11.20 -1.07 12.60
C SER A 87 -10.91 -1.85 13.88
N ASN A 88 -10.36 -1.18 14.89
CA ASN A 88 -10.39 -1.69 16.26
C ASN A 88 -11.86 -1.67 16.67
N GLY A 89 -12.50 -2.84 16.80
CA GLY A 89 -13.87 -2.93 17.28
C GLY A 89 -13.97 -2.20 18.61
N GLY A 90 -14.71 -1.09 18.63
CA GLY A 90 -15.10 -0.40 19.85
C GLY A 90 -16.11 -1.22 20.64
#